data_AF-A0A9D5AC16-F1
#
_entry.id   AF-A0A9D5AC16-F1
#
_cell.length_a   1.000
_cell.length_b   1.000
_cell.length_c   1.000
_cell.angle_alpha   90.00
_cell.angle_beta   90.00
_cell.angle_gamma   90.00
#
_symmetry.space_group_name_H-M   'P 1'
#
loop_
_entity.id
_entity.type
_entity.pdbx_description
1 polymer ?
#
loop_
_entity_poly.entity_id
_entity_poly.type
_entity_poly.pdbx_seq_one_letter_code
_entity_poly.pdbx_strand_id
1 'polypeptide(L)'
;MCTLLLSFILLGGIVSYTTHAIQFPPNASFPAVFAFGDSIMDTGNNNNNMKTLAKCNFPPYGKDFKGGIPTGRFCNGKVPSDFLVEVLGVKELLPAYLDPNIQPSDLITGVCFASGGAGYDPLTSQIAAVISLSDQLELFKEYIGKLKGLVGEDRANFIIENSMYFVVQGSNDISNTYFFTHVREVQYDVPAYADLMLNAATNFLTEIYKLGARKIGVFSAPPIGCVPFQRTLAGGIERKCAEKINDLCKLFNTKLSKEL
;
A
#
# COMPACT_ATOMS: atom_id res chain seq x y z
N MET A 1 -18.73 -33.25 -54.94
CA MET A 1 -17.37 -32.66 -54.81
C MET A 1 -17.50 -31.38 -54.00
N CYS A 2 -17.45 -31.47 -52.67
CA CYS A 2 -17.33 -30.32 -51.77
C CYS A 2 -16.74 -30.85 -50.46
N THR A 3 -15.44 -30.58 -50.29
CA THR A 3 -14.58 -31.14 -49.25
C THR A 3 -14.81 -30.39 -47.93
N LEU A 4 -15.22 -31.09 -46.88
CA LEU A 4 -15.20 -30.56 -45.51
C LEU A 4 -13.73 -30.44 -45.05
N LEU A 5 -13.26 -29.20 -44.85
CA LEU A 5 -12.02 -28.91 -44.14
C LEU A 5 -12.35 -28.70 -42.65
N LEU A 6 -11.99 -29.69 -41.84
CA LEU A 6 -11.96 -29.60 -40.38
C LEU A 6 -10.71 -28.80 -39.96
N SER A 7 -10.90 -27.53 -39.61
CA SER A 7 -9.85 -26.72 -39.01
C SER A 7 -9.79 -26.98 -37.50
N PHE A 8 -8.84 -27.80 -37.05
CA PHE A 8 -8.47 -27.91 -35.64
C PHE A 8 -7.69 -26.67 -35.23
N ILE A 9 -8.31 -25.75 -34.49
CA ILE A 9 -7.61 -24.65 -33.83
C ILE A 9 -7.05 -25.19 -32.51
N LEU A 10 -5.77 -25.54 -32.50
CA LEU A 10 -4.99 -25.72 -31.28
C LEU A 10 -4.84 -24.35 -30.61
N LEU A 11 -5.68 -24.04 -29.62
CA LEU A 11 -5.41 -22.98 -28.66
C LEU A 11 -4.21 -23.41 -27.82
N GLY A 12 -3.01 -23.08 -28.30
CA GLY A 12 -1.82 -23.03 -27.46
C GLY A 12 -2.00 -21.91 -26.44
N GLY A 13 -2.49 -22.25 -25.25
CA GLY A 13 -2.47 -21.33 -24.12
C GLY A 13 -1.03 -20.98 -23.81
N ILE A 14 -0.62 -19.76 -24.16
CA ILE A 14 0.62 -19.18 -23.65
C ILE A 14 0.36 -18.94 -22.16
N VAL A 15 0.71 -19.92 -21.33
CA VAL A 15 0.91 -19.70 -19.91
C VAL A 15 2.16 -18.84 -19.82
N SER A 16 1.97 -17.52 -19.81
CA SER A 16 3.01 -16.59 -19.37
C SER A 16 3.27 -16.89 -17.90
N TYR A 17 4.21 -17.79 -17.63
CA TYR A 17 4.85 -17.81 -16.33
C TYR A 17 5.57 -16.47 -16.20
N THR A 18 4.99 -15.55 -15.44
CA THR A 18 5.74 -14.41 -14.92
C THR A 18 6.81 -15.02 -14.02
N THR A 19 7.99 -15.25 -14.58
CA THR A 19 9.20 -15.51 -13.80
C THR A 19 9.30 -14.36 -12.80
N HIS A 20 9.14 -14.69 -11.52
CA HIS A 20 9.34 -13.78 -10.41
C HIS A 20 10.80 -13.33 -10.42
N ALA A 21 11.11 -12.29 -11.17
CA ALA A 21 12.48 -11.82 -11.31
C ALA A 21 12.64 -10.51 -10.54
N ILE A 22 12.35 -10.55 -9.25
CA ILE A 22 13.16 -9.75 -8.32
C ILE A 22 14.35 -10.65 -7.97
N GLN A 23 15.40 -10.57 -8.78
CA GLN A 23 16.65 -11.27 -8.48
C GLN A 23 17.40 -10.49 -7.41
N PHE A 24 17.26 -10.92 -6.16
CA PHE A 24 18.12 -10.44 -5.10
C PHE A 24 19.51 -11.09 -5.21
N PRO A 25 20.57 -10.42 -4.73
CA PRO A 25 21.87 -11.05 -4.58
C PRO A 25 21.72 -12.39 -3.84
N PRO A 26 22.49 -13.45 -4.18
CA PRO A 26 22.34 -14.80 -3.61
C PRO A 26 22.36 -14.89 -2.07
N ASN A 27 22.85 -13.84 -1.40
CA ASN A 27 22.97 -13.74 0.07
C ASN A 27 22.14 -12.60 0.69
N ALA A 28 21.25 -11.96 -0.07
CA ALA A 28 20.39 -10.91 0.47
C ALA A 28 19.27 -11.56 1.29
N SER A 29 19.41 -11.49 2.62
CA SER A 29 18.39 -11.89 3.58
C SER A 29 17.95 -10.66 4.37
N PHE A 30 16.65 -10.58 4.64
CA PHE A 30 16.05 -9.48 5.38
C PHE A 30 15.40 -10.04 6.65
N PRO A 31 15.68 -9.47 7.83
CA PRO A 31 15.12 -9.99 9.07
C PRO A 31 13.62 -9.69 9.22
N ALA A 32 13.14 -8.58 8.66
CA ALA A 32 11.75 -8.19 8.70
C ALA A 32 11.34 -7.35 7.48
N VAL A 33 10.02 -7.22 7.31
CA VAL A 33 9.38 -6.32 6.33
C VAL A 33 8.37 -5.43 7.05
N PHE A 34 8.41 -4.14 6.76
CA PHE A 34 7.46 -3.16 7.28
C PHE A 34 6.72 -2.49 6.13
N ALA A 35 5.41 -2.36 6.26
CA ALA A 35 4.58 -1.69 5.27
C ALA A 35 3.83 -0.50 5.89
N PHE A 36 3.84 0.62 5.19
CA PHE A 36 3.11 1.84 5.50
C PHE A 36 2.26 2.26 4.31
N GLY A 37 1.22 3.04 4.58
CA GLY A 37 0.43 3.66 3.53
C GLY A 37 -1.06 3.38 3.66
N ASP A 38 -1.70 3.08 2.53
CA ASP A 38 -3.15 3.00 2.41
C ASP A 38 -3.70 1.58 2.21
N SER A 39 -4.93 1.49 1.66
CA SER A 39 -5.65 0.25 1.41
C SER A 39 -4.91 -0.72 0.49
N ILE A 40 -3.97 -0.25 -0.32
CA ILE A 40 -3.15 -1.12 -1.18
C ILE A 40 -2.26 -2.04 -0.34
N MET A 41 -1.83 -1.60 0.84
CA MET A 41 -0.91 -2.36 1.71
C MET A 41 -1.60 -2.91 2.96
N ASP A 42 -2.77 -2.39 3.32
CA ASP A 42 -3.47 -2.72 4.56
C ASP A 42 -3.89 -4.20 4.63
N THR A 43 -3.50 -4.85 5.72
CA THR A 43 -3.78 -6.27 6.00
C THR A 43 -4.84 -6.47 7.08
N GLY A 44 -5.44 -5.39 7.59
CA GLY A 44 -6.54 -5.42 8.55
C GLY A 44 -6.46 -4.39 9.68
N ASN A 45 -5.63 -3.35 9.61
CA ASN A 45 -5.53 -2.35 10.67
C ASN A 45 -6.86 -1.61 10.88
N ASN A 46 -7.67 -1.46 9.82
CA ASN A 46 -8.97 -0.78 9.88
C ASN A 46 -10.08 -1.54 10.62
N ASN A 47 -9.86 -2.79 11.01
CA ASN A 47 -10.92 -3.66 11.51
C ASN A 47 -11.47 -3.20 12.88
N ASN A 48 -10.57 -2.88 13.80
CA ASN A 48 -10.87 -2.76 15.21
C ASN A 48 -10.83 -1.30 15.67
N ASN A 49 -11.70 -0.94 16.61
CA ASN A 49 -11.66 0.32 17.35
C ASN A 49 -11.71 1.61 16.52
N MET A 50 -12.10 1.54 15.26
CA MET A 50 -12.31 2.69 14.38
C MET A 50 -13.77 2.79 13.90
N LYS A 51 -14.31 4.01 13.94
CA LYS A 51 -15.62 4.38 13.39
C LYS A 51 -15.49 4.81 11.91
N THR A 52 -14.81 3.99 11.11
CA THR A 52 -14.63 4.21 9.67
C THR A 52 -15.48 3.26 8.83
N LEU A 53 -15.86 3.73 7.64
CA LEU A 53 -16.44 2.89 6.58
C LEU A 53 -15.38 2.19 5.72
N ALA A 54 -14.10 2.60 5.81
CA ALA A 54 -13.00 1.98 5.08
C ALA A 54 -12.61 0.64 5.72
N LYS A 55 -13.49 -0.35 5.65
CA LYS A 55 -13.25 -1.72 6.16
C LYS A 55 -13.51 -2.73 5.06
N CYS A 56 -12.79 -3.85 5.12
CA CYS A 56 -12.93 -4.97 4.18
C CYS A 56 -12.94 -6.32 4.93
N ASN A 57 -13.44 -6.32 6.18
CA ASN A 57 -13.60 -7.50 7.02
C ASN A 57 -15.01 -8.13 6.92
N PHE A 58 -15.64 -8.02 5.75
CA PHE A 58 -16.95 -8.57 5.43
C PHE A 58 -17.01 -9.05 3.97
N PRO A 59 -17.94 -9.94 3.59
CA PRO A 59 -18.10 -10.37 2.20
C PRO A 59 -18.45 -9.20 1.25
N PRO A 60 -17.97 -9.18 -0.01
CA PRO A 60 -17.31 -10.28 -0.72
C PRO A 60 -15.78 -10.33 -0.58
N TYR A 61 -15.18 -9.47 0.25
CA TYR A 61 -13.73 -9.47 0.47
C TYR A 61 -13.24 -10.80 1.04
N GLY A 62 -11.97 -11.15 0.78
CA GLY A 62 -11.36 -12.39 1.25
C GLY A 62 -11.90 -13.69 0.64
N LYS A 63 -12.78 -13.64 -0.37
CA LYS A 63 -13.36 -14.84 -1.02
C LYS A 63 -12.30 -15.84 -1.51
N ASP A 64 -11.20 -15.34 -2.05
CA ASP A 64 -10.09 -16.11 -2.58
C ASP A 64 -8.92 -16.21 -1.57
N PHE A 65 -9.10 -15.69 -0.35
CA PHE A 65 -8.14 -15.75 0.74
C PHE A 65 -8.35 -17.02 1.57
N LYS A 66 -7.39 -17.35 2.43
CA LYS A 66 -7.39 -18.61 3.21
C LYS A 66 -8.73 -18.84 3.92
N GLY A 67 -9.42 -19.91 3.53
CA GLY A 67 -10.72 -20.29 4.08
C GLY A 67 -11.90 -19.37 3.68
N GLY A 68 -11.73 -18.47 2.71
CA GLY A 68 -12.74 -17.50 2.29
C GLY A 68 -13.02 -16.41 3.33
N ILE A 69 -12.07 -16.15 4.24
CA ILE A 69 -12.27 -15.27 5.40
C ILE A 69 -11.86 -13.83 5.06
N PRO A 70 -12.76 -12.84 5.21
CA PRO A 70 -12.41 -11.43 5.04
C PRO A 70 -11.59 -10.92 6.24
N THR A 71 -10.31 -10.62 6.03
CA THR A 71 -9.41 -10.16 7.11
C THR A 71 -9.23 -8.64 7.18
N GLY A 72 -9.94 -7.86 6.35
CA GLY A 72 -9.68 -6.42 6.22
C GLY A 72 -8.71 -6.04 5.09
N ARG A 73 -8.18 -7.01 4.35
CA ARG A 73 -7.48 -6.78 3.08
C ARG A 73 -8.46 -6.24 2.04
N PHE A 74 -8.10 -5.16 1.34
CA PHE A 74 -8.97 -4.50 0.35
C PHE A 74 -9.02 -5.24 -1.00
N CYS A 75 -9.08 -6.57 -0.96
CA CYS A 75 -9.19 -7.44 -2.13
C CYS A 75 -9.81 -8.79 -1.75
N ASN A 76 -9.92 -9.70 -2.71
CA ASN A 76 -10.41 -11.05 -2.45
C ASN A 76 -9.35 -11.99 -1.85
N GLY A 77 -8.07 -11.60 -1.85
CA GLY A 77 -6.95 -12.49 -1.55
C GLY A 77 -5.80 -11.79 -0.84
N LYS A 78 -4.57 -12.11 -1.24
CA LYS A 78 -3.35 -11.43 -0.78
C LYS A 78 -3.30 -9.99 -1.33
N VAL A 79 -2.79 -9.07 -0.54
CA VAL A 79 -2.46 -7.69 -0.96
C VAL A 79 -0.96 -7.58 -1.28
N PRO A 80 -0.51 -6.55 -2.01
CA PRO A 80 0.91 -6.32 -2.32
C PRO A 80 1.88 -6.53 -1.14
N SER A 81 1.54 -6.11 0.08
CA SER A 81 2.39 -6.30 1.26
C SER A 81 2.62 -7.78 1.61
N ASP A 82 1.65 -8.66 1.36
CA ASP A 82 1.81 -10.12 1.52
C ASP A 82 2.75 -10.70 0.48
N PHE A 83 2.59 -10.30 -0.79
CA PHE A 83 3.45 -10.78 -1.87
C PHE A 83 4.90 -10.33 -1.66
N LEU A 84 5.11 -9.09 -1.20
CA LEU A 84 6.45 -8.58 -0.93
C LEU A 84 7.15 -9.38 0.18
N VAL A 85 6.46 -9.63 1.30
CA VAL A 85 7.07 -10.36 2.42
C VAL A 85 7.34 -11.84 2.08
N GLU A 86 6.49 -12.44 1.24
CA GLU A 86 6.64 -13.81 0.75
C GLU A 86 7.80 -13.93 -0.25
N VAL A 87 7.88 -13.05 -1.25
CA VAL A 87 8.97 -13.05 -2.24
C VAL A 87 10.33 -12.76 -1.61
N LEU A 88 10.34 -11.97 -0.52
CA LEU A 88 11.54 -11.72 0.28
C LEU A 88 11.92 -12.90 1.20
N GLY A 89 11.11 -13.97 1.25
CA GLY A 89 11.37 -15.17 2.04
C GLY A 89 11.28 -14.97 3.55
N VAL A 90 10.59 -13.92 4.02
CA VAL A 90 10.52 -13.57 5.45
C VAL A 90 9.36 -14.29 6.14
N LYS A 91 8.18 -14.28 5.54
CA LYS A 91 6.97 -14.99 6.00
C LYS A 91 5.93 -15.02 4.88
N GLU A 92 4.90 -15.85 5.04
CA GLU A 92 3.86 -16.03 4.00
C GLU A 92 2.86 -14.86 3.90
N LEU A 93 2.56 -14.22 5.03
CA LEU A 93 1.57 -13.14 5.14
C LEU A 93 2.08 -12.07 6.09
N LEU A 94 1.83 -10.80 5.77
CA LEU A 94 2.20 -9.70 6.66
C LEU A 94 1.03 -9.39 7.60
N PRO A 95 1.17 -9.56 8.93
CA PRO A 95 0.09 -9.27 9.86
C PRO A 95 -0.09 -7.77 10.06
N ALA A 96 -1.32 -7.34 10.33
CA ALA A 96 -1.63 -5.97 10.71
C ALA A 96 -1.12 -5.72 12.14
N TYR A 97 -0.46 -4.60 12.38
CA TYR A 97 0.08 -4.28 13.71
C TYR A 97 -1.01 -4.20 14.80
N LEU A 98 -2.22 -3.76 14.44
CA LEU A 98 -3.37 -3.65 15.35
C LEU A 98 -4.23 -4.93 15.42
N ASP A 99 -3.76 -6.06 14.89
CA ASP A 99 -4.45 -7.33 15.09
C ASP A 99 -4.37 -7.73 16.58
N PRO A 100 -5.52 -7.92 17.28
CA PRO A 100 -5.52 -8.33 18.69
C PRO A 100 -4.87 -9.69 18.93
N ASN A 101 -4.70 -10.50 17.88
CA ASN A 101 -4.08 -11.83 17.96
C ASN A 101 -2.61 -11.84 17.53
N ILE A 102 -1.99 -10.66 17.33
CA ILE A 102 -0.60 -10.58 16.90
C ILE A 102 0.35 -11.27 17.90
N GLN A 103 1.26 -12.09 17.40
CA GLN A 103 2.19 -12.84 18.23
C GLN A 103 3.56 -12.14 18.32
N PRO A 104 4.34 -12.36 19.39
CA PRO A 104 5.71 -11.82 19.48
C PRO A 104 6.60 -12.18 18.28
N SER A 105 6.45 -13.39 17.73
CA SER A 105 7.18 -13.83 16.53
C SER A 105 6.82 -13.02 15.27
N ASP A 106 5.58 -12.53 15.19
CA ASP A 106 5.14 -11.67 14.09
C ASP A 106 5.87 -10.34 14.14
N LEU A 107 5.98 -9.76 15.33
CA LEU A 107 6.68 -8.51 15.56
C LEU A 107 8.14 -8.62 15.11
N ILE A 108 8.86 -9.67 15.52
CA ILE A 108 10.29 -9.85 15.19
C ILE A 108 10.56 -9.85 13.67
N THR A 109 9.61 -10.34 12.89
CA THR A 109 9.72 -10.51 11.43
C THR A 109 8.94 -9.44 10.65
N GLY A 110 8.41 -8.42 11.35
CA GLY A 110 7.79 -7.24 10.76
C GLY A 110 6.28 -7.33 10.53
N VAL A 111 5.67 -6.15 10.39
CA VAL A 111 4.22 -5.94 10.43
C VAL A 111 3.79 -4.86 9.44
N CYS A 112 2.49 -4.80 9.16
CA CYS A 112 1.87 -3.75 8.38
C CYS A 112 1.28 -2.67 9.29
N PHE A 113 1.64 -1.40 9.06
CA PHE A 113 1.05 -0.20 9.68
C PHE A 113 0.07 0.53 8.76
N ALA A 114 -0.01 0.14 7.48
CA ALA A 114 -0.89 0.78 6.50
C ALA A 114 -2.37 0.72 6.92
N SER A 115 -3.14 1.74 6.53
CA SER A 115 -4.54 1.90 6.89
C SER A 115 -5.36 2.34 5.69
N GLY A 116 -6.39 1.56 5.35
CA GLY A 116 -7.25 1.87 4.23
C GLY A 116 -7.83 3.28 4.29
N GLY A 117 -7.76 4.03 3.19
CA GLY A 117 -8.23 5.42 3.13
C GLY A 117 -7.22 6.48 3.59
N ALA A 118 -6.05 6.08 4.09
CA ALA A 118 -4.99 7.01 4.47
C ALA A 118 -4.41 7.76 3.25
N GLY A 119 -3.79 8.89 3.53
CA GLY A 119 -3.21 9.80 2.54
C GLY A 119 -2.02 10.58 3.11
N TYR A 120 -1.22 11.17 2.22
CA TYR A 120 -0.14 12.10 2.58
C TYR A 120 -0.70 13.40 3.18
N ASP A 121 -1.85 13.85 2.70
CA ASP A 121 -2.58 14.98 3.26
C ASP A 121 -3.32 14.52 4.54
N PRO A 122 -3.05 15.12 5.71
CA PRO A 122 -3.73 14.76 6.96
C PRO A 122 -5.27 14.85 6.86
N LEU A 123 -5.79 15.76 6.04
CA LEU A 123 -7.24 15.92 5.85
C LEU A 123 -7.87 14.68 5.21
N THR A 124 -7.14 13.99 4.32
CA THR A 124 -7.60 12.73 3.71
C THR A 124 -7.96 11.70 4.77
N SER A 125 -7.05 11.47 5.71
CA SER A 125 -7.23 10.48 6.77
C SER A 125 -8.29 10.94 7.79
N GLN A 126 -8.36 12.25 8.04
CA GLN A 126 -9.38 12.85 8.91
C GLN A 126 -10.81 12.64 8.37
N ILE A 127 -11.04 12.91 7.08
CA ILE A 127 -12.36 12.72 6.44
C ILE A 127 -12.75 11.23 6.48
N ALA A 128 -11.80 10.33 6.22
CA ALA A 128 -12.06 8.88 6.24
C ALA A 128 -12.18 8.30 7.67
N ALA A 129 -11.80 9.06 8.71
CA ALA A 129 -11.71 8.61 10.10
C ALA A 129 -10.81 7.37 10.28
N VAL A 130 -9.62 7.40 9.68
CA VAL A 130 -8.64 6.28 9.64
C VAL A 130 -7.28 6.70 10.19
N ILE A 131 -6.35 5.75 10.30
CA ILE A 131 -5.01 5.99 10.85
C ILE A 131 -4.21 6.84 9.84
N SER A 132 -3.89 8.07 10.25
CA SER A 132 -3.11 8.98 9.41
C SER A 132 -1.65 8.52 9.25
N LEU A 133 -0.94 9.01 8.23
CA LEU A 133 0.48 8.68 8.07
C LEU A 133 1.33 9.03 9.31
N SER A 134 1.01 10.13 9.99
CA SER A 134 1.64 10.49 11.27
C SER A 134 1.32 9.48 12.36
N ASP A 135 0.08 8.99 12.46
CA ASP A 135 -0.27 7.96 13.43
C ASP A 135 0.42 6.63 13.10
N GLN A 136 0.60 6.29 11.82
CA GLN A 136 1.38 5.13 11.41
C GLN A 136 2.85 5.23 11.86
N LEU A 137 3.43 6.44 11.82
CA LEU A 137 4.76 6.71 12.37
C LEU A 137 4.81 6.50 13.88
N GLU A 138 3.79 6.96 14.62
CA GLU A 138 3.71 6.75 16.07
C GLU A 138 3.55 5.26 16.43
N LEU A 139 2.73 4.51 15.68
CA LEU A 139 2.62 3.05 15.81
C LEU A 139 3.97 2.37 15.56
N PHE A 140 4.76 2.86 14.61
CA PHE A 140 6.11 2.33 14.36
C PHE A 140 7.07 2.62 15.51
N LYS A 141 7.02 3.83 16.10
CA LYS A 141 7.81 4.16 17.31
C LYS A 141 7.44 3.26 18.49
N GLU A 142 6.14 3.05 18.71
CA GLU A 142 5.64 2.11 19.72
C GLU A 142 6.14 0.68 19.44
N TYR A 143 6.05 0.24 18.19
CA TYR A 143 6.55 -1.06 17.75
C TYR A 143 8.05 -1.23 18.04
N ILE A 144 8.89 -0.21 17.79
CA ILE A 144 10.33 -0.26 18.10
C ILE A 144 10.54 -0.52 19.60
N GLY A 145 9.77 0.14 20.47
CA GLY A 145 9.81 -0.10 21.91
C GLY A 145 9.46 -1.55 22.27
N LYS A 146 8.39 -2.09 21.69
CA LYS A 146 8.00 -3.50 21.87
C LYS A 146 9.09 -4.46 21.38
N LEU A 147 9.65 -4.20 20.20
CA LEU A 147 10.72 -5.01 19.63
C LEU A 147 11.95 -5.05 20.55
N LYS A 148 12.39 -3.89 21.04
CA LYS A 148 13.49 -3.80 22.02
C LYS A 148 13.20 -4.62 23.28
N GLY A 149 11.97 -4.58 23.78
CA GLY A 149 11.55 -5.40 24.93
C GLY A 149 11.59 -6.91 24.65
N LEU A 150 11.34 -7.33 23.41
CA LEU A 150 11.30 -8.74 23.02
C LEU A 150 12.68 -9.35 22.73
N VAL A 151 13.56 -8.60 22.06
CA VAL A 151 14.84 -9.15 21.55
C VAL A 151 16.07 -8.45 22.11
N GLY A 152 15.91 -7.43 22.95
CA GLY A 152 17.00 -6.56 23.41
C GLY A 152 17.34 -5.47 22.38
N GLU A 153 18.07 -4.46 22.84
CA GLU A 153 18.35 -3.25 22.06
C GLU A 153 19.21 -3.52 20.82
N ASP A 154 20.33 -4.22 20.98
CA ASP A 154 21.26 -4.49 19.88
C ASP A 154 20.59 -5.27 18.74
N ARG A 155 19.81 -6.30 19.09
CA ARG A 155 19.10 -7.12 18.10
C ARG A 155 17.96 -6.34 17.45
N ALA A 156 17.24 -5.51 18.19
CA ALA A 156 16.20 -4.66 17.63
C ALA A 156 16.79 -3.67 16.62
N ASN A 157 17.90 -3.00 16.97
CA ASN A 157 18.60 -2.08 16.07
C ASN A 157 19.06 -2.81 14.80
N PHE A 158 19.63 -4.01 14.93
CA PHE A 158 19.98 -4.84 13.78
C PHE A 158 18.79 -5.14 12.86
N ILE A 159 17.64 -5.54 13.43
CA ILE A 159 16.43 -5.82 12.66
C ILE A 159 15.99 -4.56 11.91
N ILE A 160 15.84 -3.43 12.59
CA ILE A 160 15.40 -2.17 12.00
C ILE A 160 16.32 -1.73 10.85
N GLU A 161 17.63 -1.75 11.07
CA GLU A 161 18.59 -1.30 10.06
C GLU A 161 18.63 -2.21 8.81
N ASN A 162 18.41 -3.52 8.99
CA ASN A 162 18.58 -4.49 7.92
C ASN A 162 17.29 -4.90 7.20
N SER A 163 16.13 -4.39 7.63
CA SER A 163 14.81 -4.73 7.08
C SER A 163 14.43 -3.94 5.83
N MET A 164 13.42 -4.42 5.12
CA MET A 164 12.78 -3.70 4.02
C MET A 164 11.57 -2.91 4.49
N TYR A 165 11.42 -1.71 3.98
CA TYR A 165 10.32 -0.80 4.26
C TYR A 165 9.60 -0.48 2.97
N PHE A 166 8.28 -0.52 2.95
CA PHE A 166 7.49 -0.18 1.78
C PHE A 166 6.44 0.88 2.12
N VAL A 167 6.39 1.95 1.33
CA VAL A 167 5.48 3.08 1.52
C VAL A 167 4.62 3.24 0.28
N VAL A 168 3.30 3.09 0.43
CA VAL A 168 2.33 3.22 -0.68
C VAL A 168 1.20 4.17 -0.28
N GLN A 169 1.24 5.41 -0.78
CA GLN A 169 0.24 6.40 -0.43
C GLN A 169 0.10 7.45 -1.54
N GLY A 170 -0.90 8.33 -1.43
CA GLY A 170 -1.15 9.39 -2.41
C GLY A 170 -2.46 9.22 -3.18
N SER A 171 -2.98 7.99 -3.26
CA SER A 171 -4.13 7.71 -4.11
C SER A 171 -5.41 8.36 -3.59
N ASN A 172 -5.63 8.30 -2.28
CA ASN A 172 -6.80 8.90 -1.64
C ASN A 172 -6.72 10.44 -1.63
N ASP A 173 -5.51 11.01 -1.53
CA ASP A 173 -5.29 12.46 -1.59
C ASP A 173 -5.75 13.03 -2.92
N ILE A 174 -5.26 12.45 -4.02
CA ILE A 174 -5.59 12.87 -5.37
C ILE A 174 -7.08 12.62 -5.66
N SER A 175 -7.55 11.40 -5.43
CA SER A 175 -8.87 10.99 -5.93
C SER A 175 -10.03 11.41 -5.05
N ASN A 176 -9.91 11.29 -3.73
CA ASN A 176 -11.00 11.56 -2.80
C ASN A 176 -10.93 12.99 -2.30
N THR A 177 -9.77 13.41 -1.78
CA THR A 177 -9.64 14.72 -1.12
C THR A 177 -9.57 15.85 -2.13
N TYR A 178 -8.74 15.75 -3.16
CA TYR A 178 -8.62 16.81 -4.17
C TYR A 178 -9.80 16.80 -5.15
N PHE A 179 -9.99 15.72 -5.91
CA PHE A 179 -10.93 15.72 -7.03
C PHE A 179 -12.39 15.33 -6.70
N PHE A 180 -12.66 14.59 -5.62
CA PHE A 180 -14.04 14.20 -5.29
C PHE A 180 -14.71 15.18 -4.34
N THR A 181 -14.05 15.58 -3.25
CA THR A 181 -14.63 16.56 -2.31
C THR A 181 -14.42 18.01 -2.74
N HIS A 182 -13.47 18.29 -3.64
CA HIS A 182 -13.08 19.63 -4.08
C HIS A 182 -12.62 20.58 -2.95
N VAL A 183 -12.48 20.09 -1.71
CA VAL A 183 -12.20 20.92 -0.54
C VAL A 183 -10.79 21.52 -0.59
N ARG A 184 -9.84 20.82 -1.21
CA ARG A 184 -8.45 21.30 -1.34
C ARG A 184 -8.25 22.25 -2.52
N GLU A 185 -9.14 22.24 -3.51
CA GLU A 185 -9.05 23.15 -4.66
C GLU A 185 -9.23 24.63 -4.26
N VAL A 186 -9.87 24.90 -3.12
CA VAL A 186 -10.03 26.27 -2.60
C VAL A 186 -8.75 26.81 -1.94
N GLN A 187 -7.76 25.95 -1.67
CA GLN A 187 -6.52 26.28 -0.97
C GLN A 187 -5.27 26.06 -1.83
N TYR A 188 -5.32 25.07 -2.71
CA TYR A 188 -4.18 24.61 -3.50
C TYR A 188 -4.60 24.40 -4.95
N ASP A 189 -3.88 25.03 -5.87
CA ASP A 189 -3.87 24.58 -7.25
C ASP A 189 -3.14 23.23 -7.37
N VAL A 190 -3.20 22.61 -8.54
CA VAL A 190 -2.68 21.25 -8.77
C VAL A 190 -1.18 21.15 -8.45
N PRO A 191 -0.30 22.06 -8.91
CA PRO A 191 1.11 22.03 -8.53
C PRO A 191 1.35 22.20 -7.02
N ALA A 192 0.67 23.13 -6.36
CA ALA A 192 0.85 23.36 -4.93
C ALA A 192 0.35 22.16 -4.10
N TYR A 193 -0.71 21.48 -4.54
CA TYR A 193 -1.18 20.26 -3.87
C TYR A 193 -0.19 19.10 -4.03
N ALA A 194 0.40 18.94 -5.22
CA ALA A 194 1.48 17.96 -5.43
C ALA A 194 2.70 18.25 -4.54
N ASP A 195 3.02 19.53 -4.31
CA ASP A 195 4.08 19.94 -3.39
C ASP A 195 3.74 19.66 -1.92
N LEU A 196 2.48 19.85 -1.51
CA LEU A 196 2.01 19.45 -0.18
C LEU A 196 2.20 17.95 0.05
N MET A 197 1.81 17.11 -0.92
CA MET A 197 1.99 15.67 -0.85
C MET A 197 3.47 15.28 -0.83
N LEU A 198 4.31 15.90 -1.65
CA LEU A 198 5.75 15.66 -1.69
C LEU A 198 6.39 15.97 -0.34
N ASN A 199 6.10 17.13 0.24
CA ASN A 199 6.64 17.52 1.54
C ASN A 199 6.25 16.53 2.65
N ALA A 200 5.00 16.06 2.66
CA ALA A 200 4.56 15.04 3.61
C ALA A 200 5.30 13.70 3.40
N ALA A 201 5.50 13.29 2.15
CA ALA A 201 6.28 12.09 1.83
C ALA A 201 7.74 12.22 2.31
N THR A 202 8.44 13.28 1.93
CA THR A 202 9.84 13.53 2.32
C THR A 202 10.00 13.60 3.84
N ASN A 203 9.09 14.28 4.54
CA ASN A 203 9.11 14.34 5.99
C ASN A 203 8.96 12.96 6.62
N PHE A 204 7.96 12.16 6.19
CA PHE A 204 7.77 10.82 6.73
C PHE A 204 8.98 9.91 6.48
N LEU A 205 9.54 9.93 5.28
CA LEU A 205 10.72 9.15 4.90
C LEU A 205 11.95 9.55 5.74
N THR A 206 12.12 10.85 5.97
CA THR A 206 13.17 11.39 6.84
C THR A 206 13.00 10.89 8.27
N GLU A 207 11.78 10.86 8.80
CA GLU A 207 11.52 10.40 10.17
C GLU A 207 11.79 8.90 10.34
N ILE A 208 11.32 8.04 9.43
CA ILE A 208 11.63 6.60 9.53
C ILE A 208 13.13 6.32 9.32
N TYR A 209 13.82 7.13 8.52
CA TYR A 209 15.27 7.04 8.37
C TYR A 209 16.00 7.40 9.67
N LYS A 210 15.57 8.47 10.36
CA LYS A 210 16.09 8.83 11.70
C LYS A 210 15.86 7.72 12.73
N LEU A 211 14.77 6.96 12.58
CA LEU A 211 14.46 5.80 13.42
C LEU A 211 15.24 4.52 13.05
N GLY A 212 16.07 4.56 12.00
CA GLY A 212 16.98 3.47 11.65
C GLY A 212 16.66 2.76 10.34
N ALA A 213 15.55 3.08 9.66
CA ALA A 213 15.24 2.47 8.37
C ALA A 213 16.32 2.82 7.31
N ARG A 214 16.76 1.84 6.52
CA ARG A 214 17.79 2.05 5.47
C ARG A 214 17.37 1.62 4.08
N LYS A 215 16.47 0.64 3.94
CA LYS A 215 16.08 0.07 2.66
C LYS A 215 14.59 0.33 2.44
N ILE A 216 14.29 1.45 1.78
CA ILE A 216 12.92 1.98 1.69
C ILE A 216 12.49 1.98 0.22
N GLY A 217 11.49 1.16 -0.11
CA GLY A 217 10.77 1.21 -1.38
C GLY A 217 9.58 2.16 -1.28
N VAL A 218 9.57 3.20 -2.11
CA VAL A 218 8.46 4.18 -2.18
C VAL A 218 7.76 3.99 -3.51
N PHE A 219 6.43 3.82 -3.47
CA PHE A 219 5.64 3.60 -4.68
C PHE A 219 5.02 4.90 -5.19
N SER A 220 5.05 5.06 -6.50
CA SER A 220 4.35 6.12 -7.22
C SER A 220 2.83 5.95 -7.17
N ALA A 221 2.09 7.04 -7.33
CA ALA A 221 0.65 7.00 -7.57
C ALA A 221 0.35 6.27 -8.91
N PRO A 222 -0.57 5.30 -8.94
CA PRO A 222 -0.96 4.63 -10.18
C PRO A 222 -1.77 5.59 -11.10
N PRO A 223 -2.18 5.17 -12.31
CA PRO A 223 -3.10 5.95 -13.14
C PRO A 223 -4.52 5.94 -12.55
N ILE A 224 -4.74 6.72 -11.48
CA ILE A 224 -5.96 6.67 -10.68
C ILE A 224 -7.19 7.12 -11.48
N GLY A 225 -7.05 8.02 -12.45
CA GLY A 225 -8.15 8.41 -13.34
C GLY A 225 -8.74 7.25 -14.15
N CYS A 226 -8.02 6.13 -14.25
CA CYS A 226 -8.48 4.92 -14.93
C CYS A 226 -9.12 3.87 -14.03
N VAL A 227 -9.16 4.06 -12.70
CA VAL A 227 -9.83 3.10 -11.81
C VAL A 227 -11.36 3.17 -11.98
N PRO A 228 -12.11 2.07 -11.75
CA PRO A 228 -13.55 2.03 -12.03
C PRO A 228 -14.37 3.15 -11.35
N PHE A 229 -14.02 3.51 -10.11
CA PHE A 229 -14.69 4.59 -9.38
C PHE A 229 -14.54 5.93 -10.10
N GLN A 230 -13.32 6.32 -10.47
CA GLN A 230 -13.05 7.59 -11.14
C GLN A 230 -13.60 7.63 -12.57
N ARG A 231 -13.52 6.52 -13.31
CA ARG A 231 -14.14 6.41 -14.64
C ARG A 231 -15.65 6.58 -14.59
N THR A 232 -16.29 6.14 -13.51
CA THR A 232 -17.74 6.27 -13.32
C THR A 232 -18.14 7.71 -13.02
N LEU A 233 -17.37 8.41 -12.19
CA LEU A 233 -17.70 9.78 -11.77
C LEU A 233 -17.27 10.85 -12.79
N ALA A 234 -16.09 10.70 -13.40
CA ALA A 234 -15.45 11.75 -14.20
C ALA A 234 -15.17 11.33 -15.65
N GLY A 235 -15.43 10.08 -16.04
CA GLY A 235 -15.14 9.55 -17.38
C GLY A 235 -16.19 9.84 -18.46
N GLY A 236 -17.27 10.57 -18.13
CA GLY A 236 -18.40 10.81 -19.03
C GLY A 236 -19.19 9.55 -19.37
N ILE A 237 -20.04 9.63 -20.40
CA ILE A 237 -20.93 8.53 -20.83
C ILE A 237 -20.13 7.26 -21.17
N GLU A 238 -18.99 7.41 -21.83
CA GLU A 238 -18.12 6.30 -22.25
C GLU A 238 -17.23 5.77 -21.12
N ARG A 239 -17.29 6.37 -19.93
CA ARG A 239 -16.45 6.03 -18.77
C ARG A 239 -14.97 5.97 -19.15
N LYS A 240 -14.45 6.98 -19.83
CA LYS A 240 -13.02 7.10 -20.15
C LYS A 240 -12.19 7.35 -18.89
N CYS A 241 -10.87 7.22 -19.01
CA CYS A 241 -9.99 7.69 -17.94
C CYS A 241 -10.15 9.21 -17.74
N ALA A 242 -10.17 9.64 -16.49
CA ALA A 242 -10.19 11.05 -16.13
C ALA A 242 -8.77 11.62 -16.23
N GLU A 243 -8.41 12.19 -17.39
CA GLU A 243 -7.03 12.62 -17.66
C GLU A 243 -6.49 13.65 -16.67
N LYS A 244 -7.32 14.60 -16.20
CA LYS A 244 -6.90 15.59 -15.18
C LYS A 244 -6.39 14.92 -13.89
N ILE A 245 -6.99 13.80 -13.49
CA ILE A 245 -6.57 13.03 -12.32
C ILE A 245 -5.23 12.35 -12.61
N ASN A 246 -5.10 11.73 -13.79
CA ASN A 246 -3.85 11.10 -14.21
C ASN A 246 -2.71 12.11 -14.36
N ASP A 247 -2.98 13.34 -14.78
CA ASP A 247 -1.98 14.39 -14.91
C ASP A 247 -1.44 14.83 -13.55
N LEU A 248 -2.29 14.95 -12.52
CA LEU A 248 -1.82 15.16 -11.15
C LEU A 248 -1.01 13.96 -10.64
N CYS A 249 -1.40 12.72 -10.95
CA CYS A 249 -0.60 11.54 -10.61
C CYS A 249 0.80 11.62 -11.24
N LYS A 250 0.89 11.92 -12.54
CA LYS A 250 2.17 12.07 -13.26
C LYS A 250 3.02 13.20 -12.67
N LEU A 251 2.40 14.33 -12.34
CA LEU A 251 3.09 15.48 -11.74
C LEU A 251 3.69 15.10 -10.38
N PHE A 252 2.88 14.51 -9.49
CA PHE A 252 3.33 14.04 -8.19
C PHE A 252 4.47 13.02 -8.34
N ASN A 253 4.31 12.01 -9.21
CA ASN A 253 5.33 10.99 -9.44
C ASN A 253 6.65 11.57 -9.97
N THR A 254 6.56 12.57 -10.86
CA THR A 254 7.74 13.26 -11.41
C THR A 254 8.49 14.04 -10.33
N LYS A 255 7.76 14.69 -9.42
CA LYS A 255 8.35 15.40 -8.28
C LYS A 255 8.97 14.41 -7.29
N LEU A 256 8.24 13.37 -6.91
CA LEU A 256 8.70 12.33 -5.98
C LEU A 256 9.98 11.65 -6.46
N SER A 257 10.03 11.23 -7.73
CA SER A 257 11.22 10.58 -8.31
C SER A 257 12.44 11.50 -8.45
N LYS A 258 12.26 12.82 -8.40
CA LYS A 258 13.38 13.77 -8.44
C LYS A 258 13.92 14.11 -7.05
N GLU A 259 13.06 14.00 -6.03
CA GLU A 259 13.38 14.30 -4.64
C GLU A 259 14.08 13.13 -3.94
N LEU A 260 13.66 11.88 -4.26
CA LEU A 260 14.24 10.64 -3.73
C LEU A 260 15.43 10.16 -4.55
#